data_AF-A0A5C7UP56-F1
#
_entry.id   AF-A0A5C7UP56-F1
#
_cell.length_a   1.000
_cell.length_b   1.000
_cell.length_c   1.000
_cell.angle_alpha   90.00
_cell.angle_beta   90.00
_cell.angle_gamma   90.00
#
_symmetry.space_group_name_H-M   'P 1'
#
loop_
_entity.id
_entity.type
_entity.pdbx_description
1 polymer ?
#
loop_
_entity_poly.entity_id
_entity_poly.type
_entity_poly.pdbx_seq_one_letter_code
_entity_poly.pdbx_strand_id
1 'polypeptide(L)'
;MDRERIHDESFLAIRQIKGAQLKYTWKELEPEKGKYNLDLIERDLNFLKEKGKKLFIQIQDVSFDSLSILIPKYLLNDSIYHGGANSQYNFFDDNEERYEKAGWVARRWDSNVSERFHLLLKKLGEKFDGQIDGINLPETAVDFGSKRRLYPPGFTFEGYKNAIKENMRIAKKAFPKSVVIQYINFMPGEWLPYDDHFYTRDLFAYAKKNKIGVGGPDLFVYKKGQMDNSYVFIKDCANIIPTGIAIQEGNYEHVNPQTGKQVSISDIYSFAKDYLKLNYLFWCTEEPYYSSEVLPFLKTVNN
;
A
#
# COMPACT_ATOMS: atom_id res chain seq x y z
N MET A 1 -13.82 -11.95 -1.84
CA MET A 1 -15.07 -11.47 -2.45
C MET A 1 -14.79 -10.31 -3.41
N ASP A 2 -13.93 -9.35 -3.06
CA ASP A 2 -13.69 -8.18 -3.95
C ASP A 2 -12.87 -8.47 -5.20
N ARG A 3 -11.90 -9.40 -5.14
CA ARG A 3 -11.04 -9.71 -6.31
C ARG A 3 -11.86 -10.13 -7.54
N GLU A 4 -12.89 -10.94 -7.33
CA GLU A 4 -13.74 -11.47 -8.41
C GLU A 4 -14.56 -10.38 -9.11
N ARG A 5 -14.69 -9.19 -8.50
CA ARG A 5 -15.43 -8.05 -9.06
C ARG A 5 -14.80 -7.46 -10.31
N ILE A 6 -13.58 -7.87 -10.68
CA ILE A 6 -13.03 -7.59 -12.02
C ILE A 6 -13.90 -8.20 -13.14
N HIS A 7 -14.73 -9.19 -12.83
CA HIS A 7 -15.68 -9.81 -13.74
C HIS A 7 -17.04 -9.10 -13.80
N ASP A 8 -17.29 -8.11 -12.92
CA ASP A 8 -18.55 -7.37 -12.89
C ASP A 8 -18.76 -6.59 -14.19
N GLU A 9 -19.97 -6.69 -14.77
CA GLU A 9 -20.32 -5.97 -16.00
C GLU A 9 -20.12 -4.46 -15.84
N SER A 10 -20.45 -3.92 -14.66
CA SER A 10 -20.28 -2.50 -14.35
C SER A 10 -18.81 -2.04 -14.40
N PHE A 11 -17.88 -2.83 -13.86
CA PHE A 11 -16.45 -2.58 -13.94
C PHE A 11 -15.96 -2.59 -15.40
N LEU A 12 -16.40 -3.61 -16.16
CA LEU A 12 -15.99 -3.79 -17.54
C LEU A 12 -16.52 -2.69 -18.47
N ALA A 13 -17.79 -2.28 -18.29
CA ALA A 13 -18.46 -1.33 -19.17
C ALA A 13 -18.03 0.13 -18.97
N ILE A 14 -17.64 0.55 -17.75
CA ILE A 14 -17.26 1.95 -17.48
C ILE A 14 -15.85 2.22 -18.01
N ARG A 15 -15.75 3.08 -19.03
CA ARG A 15 -14.48 3.41 -19.73
C ARG A 15 -13.52 4.26 -18.89
N GLN A 16 -14.04 4.96 -17.88
CA GLN A 16 -13.25 5.76 -16.94
C GLN A 16 -12.47 4.88 -15.97
N ILE A 17 -12.96 3.67 -15.69
CA ILE A 17 -12.20 2.66 -14.94
C ILE A 17 -11.15 2.06 -15.89
N LYS A 18 -9.89 2.48 -15.72
CA LYS A 18 -8.79 2.05 -16.60
C LYS A 18 -8.27 0.65 -16.28
N GLY A 19 -8.55 0.13 -15.11
CA GLY A 19 -7.97 -1.12 -14.62
C GLY A 19 -8.33 -1.40 -13.18
N ALA A 20 -7.70 -2.43 -12.62
CA ALA A 20 -7.87 -2.83 -11.23
C ALA A 20 -6.51 -2.90 -10.51
N GLN A 21 -6.49 -2.46 -9.26
CA GLN A 21 -5.42 -2.81 -8.32
C GLN A 21 -5.82 -4.06 -7.57
N LEU A 22 -5.04 -5.13 -7.68
CA LEU A 22 -5.31 -6.40 -7.02
C LEU A 22 -4.20 -6.74 -6.03
N LYS A 23 -4.60 -7.22 -4.85
CA LYS A 23 -3.69 -7.64 -3.78
C LYS A 23 -3.27 -9.10 -3.98
N TYR A 24 -2.00 -9.39 -3.70
CA TYR A 24 -1.39 -10.72 -3.73
C TYR A 24 -0.50 -10.87 -2.51
N THR A 25 -0.63 -11.97 -1.77
CA THR A 25 0.17 -12.16 -0.56
C THR A 25 1.52 -12.77 -0.88
N TRP A 26 2.55 -12.44 -0.10
CA TRP A 26 3.86 -13.08 -0.27
C TRP A 26 3.75 -14.60 -0.11
N LYS A 27 2.97 -15.08 0.86
CA LYS A 27 2.74 -16.52 1.09
C LYS A 27 2.16 -17.24 -0.14
N GLU A 28 1.29 -16.59 -0.91
CA GLU A 28 0.74 -17.17 -2.14
C GLU A 28 1.78 -17.18 -3.26
N LEU A 29 2.57 -16.11 -3.39
CA LEU A 29 3.52 -15.94 -4.47
C LEU A 29 4.81 -16.74 -4.29
N GLU A 30 5.17 -17.05 -3.05
CA GLU A 30 6.34 -17.88 -2.71
C GLU A 30 5.98 -18.87 -1.59
N PRO A 31 5.17 -19.91 -1.85
CA PRO A 31 4.69 -20.83 -0.83
C PRO A 31 5.80 -21.66 -0.19
N GLU A 32 6.85 -21.96 -0.95
CA GLU A 32 8.07 -22.65 -0.50
C GLU A 32 9.30 -21.86 -0.94
N LYS A 33 10.41 -21.97 -0.20
CA LYS A 33 11.65 -21.25 -0.48
C LYS A 33 12.09 -21.45 -1.93
N GLY A 34 12.06 -20.37 -2.72
CA GLY A 34 12.51 -20.35 -4.11
C GLY A 34 11.54 -20.99 -5.11
N LYS A 35 10.35 -21.42 -4.69
CA LYS A 35 9.28 -21.84 -5.59
C LYS A 35 8.26 -20.71 -5.70
N TYR A 36 8.13 -20.14 -6.88
CA TYR A 36 7.24 -19.01 -7.14
C TYR A 36 5.97 -19.48 -7.84
N ASN A 37 4.81 -19.11 -7.29
CA ASN A 37 3.52 -19.36 -7.92
C ASN A 37 2.97 -18.02 -8.44
N LEU A 38 3.03 -17.83 -9.76
CA LEU A 38 2.66 -16.59 -10.44
C LEU A 38 1.38 -16.71 -11.27
N ASP A 39 0.77 -17.90 -11.29
CA ASP A 39 -0.36 -18.25 -12.16
C ASP A 39 -1.56 -17.34 -11.93
N LEU A 40 -1.79 -16.95 -10.68
CA LEU A 40 -2.89 -16.07 -10.30
C LEU A 40 -2.72 -14.65 -10.89
N ILE A 41 -1.49 -14.11 -10.93
CA ILE A 41 -1.23 -12.81 -11.58
C ILE A 41 -1.41 -12.95 -13.09
N GLU A 42 -0.91 -14.03 -13.68
CA GLU A 42 -0.98 -14.27 -15.12
C GLU A 42 -2.42 -14.39 -15.61
N ARG A 43 -3.26 -15.13 -14.89
CA ARG A 43 -4.70 -15.25 -15.20
C ARG A 43 -5.40 -13.90 -15.19
N ASP A 44 -5.19 -13.11 -14.15
CA ASP A 44 -5.89 -11.83 -14.00
C ASP A 44 -5.35 -10.78 -14.98
N LEU A 45 -4.05 -10.80 -15.28
CA LEU A 45 -3.45 -9.99 -16.32
C LEU A 45 -4.06 -10.31 -17.69
N ASN A 46 -4.13 -11.59 -18.05
CA ASN A 46 -4.69 -12.03 -19.33
C ASN A 46 -6.16 -11.62 -19.44
N PHE A 47 -6.95 -11.89 -18.40
CA PHE A 47 -8.36 -11.50 -18.37
C PHE A 47 -8.54 -9.99 -18.53
N LEU A 48 -7.85 -9.16 -17.74
CA LEU A 48 -7.98 -7.71 -17.82
C LEU A 48 -7.53 -7.19 -19.20
N LYS A 49 -6.44 -7.73 -19.74
CA LYS A 49 -5.94 -7.36 -21.06
C LYS A 49 -6.93 -7.67 -22.18
N GLU A 50 -7.58 -8.83 -22.15
CA GLU A 50 -8.66 -9.19 -23.09
C GLU A 50 -9.84 -8.21 -23.05
N LYS A 51 -10.07 -7.59 -21.88
CA LYS A 51 -11.12 -6.58 -21.69
C LYS A 51 -10.63 -5.15 -21.91
N GLY A 52 -9.41 -4.95 -22.37
CA GLY A 52 -8.81 -3.62 -22.57
C GLY A 52 -8.59 -2.85 -21.26
N LYS A 53 -8.48 -3.56 -20.14
CA LYS A 53 -8.23 -3.03 -18.80
C LYS A 53 -6.78 -3.30 -18.39
N LYS A 54 -6.28 -2.45 -17.49
CA LYS A 54 -4.92 -2.53 -16.95
C LYS A 54 -4.91 -3.30 -15.63
N LEU A 55 -3.82 -4.01 -15.36
CA LEU A 55 -3.55 -4.61 -14.05
C LEU A 55 -2.51 -3.76 -13.30
N PHE A 56 -2.81 -3.45 -12.05
CA PHE A 56 -1.86 -2.93 -11.07
C PHE A 56 -1.79 -3.94 -9.91
N ILE A 57 -0.60 -4.35 -9.46
CA ILE A 57 -0.46 -5.37 -8.42
C ILE A 57 0.01 -4.76 -7.10
N GLN A 58 -0.59 -5.16 -5.98
CA GLN A 58 -0.10 -4.83 -4.65
C GLN A 58 0.41 -6.08 -3.96
N ILE A 59 1.68 -6.09 -3.56
CA ILE A 59 2.30 -7.25 -2.90
C ILE A 59 2.19 -7.08 -1.39
N GLN A 60 1.47 -7.97 -0.71
CA GLN A 60 1.20 -7.89 0.73
C GLN A 60 2.18 -8.73 1.55
N ASP A 61 2.96 -8.05 2.40
CA ASP A 61 3.79 -8.63 3.46
C ASP A 61 3.37 -8.15 4.87
N VAL A 62 2.25 -7.43 4.95
CA VAL A 62 1.67 -6.85 6.17
C VAL A 62 0.15 -7.06 6.19
N SER A 63 -0.42 -7.26 7.37
CA SER A 63 -1.85 -7.37 7.61
C SER A 63 -2.25 -6.60 8.88
N PHE A 64 -3.49 -6.13 8.88
CA PHE A 64 -4.17 -5.51 10.03
C PHE A 64 -5.32 -6.40 10.51
N ASP A 65 -5.09 -7.72 10.43
CA ASP A 65 -5.92 -8.75 11.03
C ASP A 65 -5.01 -9.75 11.75
N SER A 66 -5.25 -9.92 13.05
CA SER A 66 -4.47 -10.79 13.92
C SER A 66 -4.45 -12.27 13.49
N LEU A 67 -5.44 -12.70 12.71
CA LEU A 67 -5.58 -14.06 12.20
C LEU A 67 -4.91 -14.27 10.83
N SER A 68 -4.56 -13.18 10.14
CA SER A 68 -4.08 -13.21 8.76
C SER A 68 -2.56 -13.06 8.67
N ILE A 69 -1.83 -14.17 8.68
CA ILE A 69 -0.38 -14.18 8.41
C ILE A 69 -0.12 -14.37 6.91
N LEU A 70 0.37 -13.30 6.27
CA LEU A 70 0.58 -13.22 4.81
C LEU A 70 1.99 -13.64 4.36
N ILE A 71 2.81 -14.12 5.30
CA ILE A 71 4.22 -14.46 5.12
C ILE A 71 4.36 -15.99 4.91
N PRO A 72 5.22 -16.45 3.98
CA PRO A 72 5.49 -17.88 3.78
C PRO A 72 5.85 -18.63 5.07
N LYS A 73 5.29 -19.82 5.26
CA LYS A 73 5.50 -20.63 6.48
C LYS A 73 6.97 -20.94 6.75
N TYR A 74 7.78 -21.13 5.70
CA TYR A 74 9.20 -21.44 5.85
C TYR A 74 9.97 -20.29 6.51
N LEU A 75 9.57 -19.03 6.29
CA LEU A 75 10.17 -17.86 6.96
C LEU A 75 9.82 -17.80 8.45
N LEU A 76 8.66 -18.34 8.83
CA LEU A 76 8.23 -18.36 10.22
C LEU A 76 8.92 -19.46 11.04
N ASN A 77 9.24 -20.59 10.39
CA ASN A 77 9.68 -21.80 11.06
C ASN A 77 11.20 -22.00 11.05
N ASP A 78 11.89 -21.57 9.99
CA ASP A 78 13.34 -21.74 9.89
C ASP A 78 14.06 -20.63 10.67
N SER A 79 14.90 -21.05 11.62
CA SER A 79 15.61 -20.18 12.57
C SER A 79 16.46 -19.10 11.91
N ILE A 80 16.94 -19.30 10.68
CA ILE A 80 17.74 -18.31 9.95
C ILE A 80 16.97 -17.00 9.69
N TYR A 81 15.63 -17.06 9.68
CA TYR A 81 14.76 -15.91 9.45
C TYR A 81 14.25 -15.26 10.75
N HIS A 82 14.70 -15.75 11.91
CA HIS A 82 14.37 -15.20 13.23
C HIS A 82 12.85 -15.00 13.44
N GLY A 83 12.05 -15.95 12.98
CA GLY A 83 10.59 -15.94 13.06
C GLY A 83 9.87 -15.24 11.89
N GLY A 84 10.59 -14.60 10.97
CA GLY A 84 10.11 -14.09 9.67
C GLY A 84 9.16 -12.89 9.71
N ALA A 85 8.33 -12.79 10.75
CA ALA A 85 7.32 -11.77 10.93
C ALA A 85 7.13 -11.47 12.44
N ASN A 86 6.52 -10.32 12.73
CA ASN A 86 6.14 -9.93 14.09
C ASN A 86 4.70 -9.44 14.13
N SER A 87 4.05 -9.64 15.27
CA SER A 87 2.71 -9.09 15.51
C SER A 87 2.77 -7.57 15.63
N GLN A 88 1.72 -6.93 15.14
CA GLN A 88 1.40 -5.53 15.37
C GLN A 88 0.33 -5.41 16.46
N TYR A 89 0.20 -4.24 17.07
CA TYR A 89 -0.69 -4.06 18.22
C TYR A 89 -1.55 -2.80 18.11
N ASN A 90 -2.76 -2.87 18.67
CA ASN A 90 -3.59 -1.70 18.95
C ASN A 90 -3.48 -1.41 20.45
N PHE A 91 -3.26 -0.15 20.82
CA PHE A 91 -3.17 0.31 22.19
C PHE A 91 -4.44 1.05 22.60
N PHE A 92 -4.93 0.75 23.80
CA PHE A 92 -6.18 1.34 24.33
C PHE A 92 -5.95 2.42 25.38
N ASP A 93 -4.69 2.67 25.74
CA ASP A 93 -4.27 3.66 26.73
C ASP A 93 -2.89 4.23 26.40
N ASP A 94 -2.64 5.46 26.87
CA ASP A 94 -1.38 6.18 26.61
C ASP A 94 -0.18 5.52 27.30
N ASN A 95 -0.40 4.74 28.36
CA ASN A 95 0.63 3.98 29.04
C ASN A 95 0.91 2.62 28.38
N GLU A 96 0.21 2.27 27.31
CA GLU A 96 0.39 1.02 26.54
C GLU A 96 0.35 -0.25 27.42
N GLU A 97 -0.42 -0.21 28.51
CA GLU A 97 -0.62 -1.34 29.40
C GLU A 97 -1.70 -2.28 28.86
N ARG A 98 -2.74 -1.71 28.22
CA ARG A 98 -3.77 -2.49 27.53
C ARG A 98 -3.58 -2.42 26.03
N TYR A 99 -3.35 -3.59 25.45
CA TYR A 99 -3.20 -3.74 24.01
C TYR A 99 -3.71 -5.10 23.54
N GLU A 100 -4.05 -5.17 22.26
CA GLU A 100 -4.38 -6.42 21.57
C GLU A 100 -3.56 -6.58 20.29
N LYS A 101 -3.44 -7.81 19.80
CA LYS A 101 -2.81 -8.06 18.50
C LYS A 101 -3.72 -7.52 17.41
N ALA A 102 -3.18 -6.64 16.58
CA ALA A 102 -3.89 -6.01 15.48
C ALA A 102 -3.56 -6.64 14.12
N GLY A 103 -2.41 -7.31 13.99
CA GLY A 103 -1.98 -7.81 12.70
C GLY A 103 -0.56 -8.36 12.68
N TRP A 104 0.02 -8.47 11.50
CA TRP A 104 1.36 -9.01 11.28
C TRP A 104 2.14 -8.20 10.26
N VAL A 105 3.44 -8.11 10.42
CA VAL A 105 4.35 -7.55 9.42
C VAL A 105 5.57 -8.44 9.26
N ALA A 106 6.02 -8.64 8.02
CA ALA A 106 7.32 -9.27 7.77
C ALA A 106 8.44 -8.48 8.47
N ARG A 107 9.48 -9.17 8.92
CA ARG A 107 10.67 -8.54 9.50
C ARG A 107 11.48 -7.86 8.40
N ARG A 108 11.00 -6.73 7.88
CA ARG A 108 11.59 -6.01 6.75
C ARG A 108 13.07 -5.64 7.01
N TRP A 109 13.43 -5.40 8.27
CA TRP A 109 14.79 -5.07 8.73
C TRP A 109 15.73 -6.27 8.86
N ASP A 110 15.22 -7.50 8.76
CA ASP A 110 16.03 -8.70 8.82
C ASP A 110 16.63 -9.00 7.44
N SER A 111 17.95 -9.17 7.35
CA SER A 111 18.64 -9.36 6.07
C SER A 111 18.22 -10.64 5.35
N ASN A 112 17.98 -11.73 6.10
CA ASN A 112 17.62 -13.02 5.52
C ASN A 112 16.17 -12.99 5.02
N VAL A 113 15.28 -12.30 5.73
CA VAL A 113 13.87 -12.10 5.30
C VAL A 113 13.81 -11.16 4.09
N SER A 114 14.47 -10.00 4.17
CA SER A 114 14.46 -9.02 3.07
C SER A 114 15.05 -9.58 1.78
N GLU A 115 16.12 -10.40 1.84
CA GLU A 115 16.67 -11.06 0.65
C GLU A 115 15.62 -11.92 -0.07
N ARG A 116 14.79 -12.68 0.67
CA ARG A 116 13.72 -13.47 0.06
C ARG A 116 12.67 -12.59 -0.61
N PHE A 117 12.28 -11.49 0.03
CA PHE A 117 11.35 -10.53 -0.56
C PHE A 117 11.93 -9.90 -1.85
N HIS A 118 13.21 -9.55 -1.83
CA HIS A 118 13.91 -8.98 -2.99
C HIS A 118 13.98 -9.98 -4.15
N LEU A 119 14.17 -11.27 -3.87
CA LEU A 119 14.11 -12.31 -4.89
C LEU A 119 12.71 -12.46 -5.47
N LEU A 120 11.66 -12.38 -4.65
CA LEU A 120 10.28 -12.34 -5.14
C LEU A 120 10.05 -11.13 -6.07
N LEU A 121 10.45 -9.93 -5.67
CA LEU A 121 10.31 -8.73 -6.50
C LEU A 121 11.02 -8.86 -7.85
N LYS A 122 12.24 -9.44 -7.86
CA LYS A 122 12.97 -9.73 -9.10
C LYS A 122 12.22 -10.72 -9.99
N LYS A 123 11.66 -11.79 -9.43
CA LYS A 123 10.90 -12.80 -10.18
C LYS A 123 9.61 -12.23 -10.77
N LEU A 124 8.92 -11.38 -10.02
CA LEU A 124 7.76 -10.64 -10.52
C LEU A 124 8.17 -9.69 -11.65
N GLY A 125 9.28 -8.96 -11.51
CA GLY A 125 9.80 -8.06 -12.55
C GLY A 125 10.19 -8.81 -13.83
N GLU A 126 10.94 -9.91 -13.71
CA GLU A 126 11.31 -10.80 -14.82
C GLU A 126 10.10 -11.27 -15.63
N LYS A 127 8.98 -11.58 -14.96
CA LYS A 127 7.78 -12.10 -15.60
C LYS A 127 6.84 -10.99 -16.10
N PHE A 128 6.67 -9.89 -15.37
CA PHE A 128 5.54 -8.96 -15.58
C PHE A 128 5.91 -7.51 -15.92
N ASP A 129 7.19 -7.10 -15.83
CA ASP A 129 7.58 -5.73 -16.15
C ASP A 129 7.21 -5.33 -17.59
N GLY A 130 6.57 -4.16 -17.72
CA GLY A 130 6.05 -3.65 -18.99
C GLY A 130 4.75 -4.32 -19.47
N GLN A 131 4.25 -5.35 -18.78
CA GLN A 131 2.96 -5.98 -19.06
C GLN A 131 1.86 -5.49 -18.12
N ILE A 132 2.21 -5.27 -16.85
CA ILE A 132 1.34 -4.60 -15.87
C ILE A 132 1.57 -3.08 -15.92
N ASP A 133 0.53 -2.31 -15.56
CA ASP A 133 0.65 -0.85 -15.50
C ASP A 133 1.54 -0.41 -14.32
N GLY A 134 1.46 -1.15 -13.21
CA GLY A 134 2.37 -0.94 -12.10
C GLY A 134 2.26 -1.94 -10.96
N ILE A 135 3.12 -1.73 -9.98
CA ILE A 135 3.22 -2.44 -8.72
C ILE A 135 3.28 -1.43 -7.57
N ASN A 136 2.65 -1.74 -6.44
CA ASN A 136 2.91 -1.06 -5.19
C ASN A 136 3.24 -1.99 -4.04
N LEU A 137 4.08 -1.46 -3.15
CA LEU A 137 4.37 -2.06 -1.85
C LEU A 137 3.41 -1.50 -0.79
N PRO A 138 3.12 -2.25 0.29
CA PRO A 138 2.18 -1.84 1.31
C PRO A 138 2.69 -0.64 2.10
N GLU A 139 1.80 -0.11 2.92
CA GLU A 139 2.08 1.07 3.73
C GLU A 139 3.28 0.90 4.69
N THR A 140 3.81 2.04 5.11
CA THR A 140 4.95 2.13 6.04
C THR A 140 4.53 1.96 7.49
N ALA A 141 3.28 2.30 7.84
CA ALA A 141 2.79 2.21 9.19
C ALA A 141 2.88 0.78 9.72
N VAL A 142 3.53 0.67 10.88
CA VAL A 142 3.53 -0.52 11.73
C VAL A 142 3.47 -0.06 13.18
N ASP A 143 2.78 -0.80 14.04
CA ASP A 143 2.65 -0.42 15.44
C ASP A 143 3.18 -1.50 16.40
N PHE A 144 4.24 -1.14 17.12
CA PHE A 144 4.86 -1.91 18.19
C PHE A 144 4.87 -1.12 19.51
N GLY A 145 4.10 -0.04 19.59
CA GLY A 145 4.07 0.91 20.70
C GLY A 145 5.23 1.93 20.67
N SER A 146 5.16 2.87 21.59
CA SER A 146 6.24 3.82 21.92
C SER A 146 7.21 3.23 22.94
N LYS A 147 6.79 2.20 23.70
CA LYS A 147 7.65 1.52 24.68
C LYS A 147 8.35 0.32 24.05
N ARG A 148 9.67 0.25 24.25
CA ARG A 148 10.56 -0.83 23.74
C ARG A 148 10.13 -2.27 24.11
N ARG A 149 9.21 -2.46 25.07
CA ARG A 149 8.79 -3.78 25.56
C ARG A 149 8.25 -4.69 24.46
N LEU A 150 7.58 -4.14 23.45
CA LEU A 150 6.97 -4.91 22.35
C LEU A 150 7.80 -4.85 21.07
N TYR A 151 8.99 -4.23 21.10
CA TYR A 151 9.80 -4.08 19.91
C TYR A 151 10.36 -5.45 19.51
N PRO A 152 10.17 -5.84 18.24
CA PRO A 152 10.80 -7.04 17.75
C PRO A 152 12.31 -7.02 17.93
N PRO A 153 12.95 -8.18 18.18
CA PRO A 153 14.41 -8.27 18.21
C PRO A 153 15.03 -7.69 16.93
N GLY A 154 16.06 -6.85 17.07
CA GLY A 154 16.76 -6.21 15.96
C GLY A 154 16.00 -5.06 15.27
N PHE A 155 14.76 -4.74 15.68
CA PHE A 155 14.04 -3.60 15.15
C PHE A 155 14.64 -2.28 15.67
N THR A 156 14.85 -1.35 14.76
CA THR A 156 15.05 0.07 15.04
C THR A 156 14.26 0.87 14.01
N PHE A 157 13.78 2.06 14.37
CA PHE A 157 13.05 2.92 13.43
C PHE A 157 13.88 3.27 12.19
N GLU A 158 15.17 3.57 12.39
CA GLU A 158 16.10 3.82 11.29
C GLU A 158 16.35 2.57 10.43
N GLY A 159 16.54 1.40 11.06
CA GLY A 159 16.72 0.13 10.34
C GLY A 159 15.49 -0.22 9.50
N TYR A 160 14.29 0.01 10.03
CA TYR A 160 13.03 -0.17 9.32
C TYR A 160 12.88 0.80 8.14
N LYS A 161 13.18 2.09 8.34
CA LYS A 161 13.22 3.08 7.26
C LYS A 161 14.19 2.67 6.15
N ASN A 162 15.39 2.23 6.52
CA ASN A 162 16.41 1.80 5.55
C ASN A 162 15.98 0.56 4.78
N ALA A 163 15.30 -0.39 5.44
CA ALA A 163 14.69 -1.53 4.77
C ALA A 163 13.62 -1.14 3.75
N ILE A 164 12.78 -0.13 4.06
CA ILE A 164 11.81 0.41 3.10
C ILE A 164 12.53 1.00 1.88
N LYS A 165 13.58 1.81 2.07
CA LYS A 165 14.38 2.37 0.96
C LYS A 165 14.99 1.29 0.08
N GLU A 166 15.47 0.21 0.69
CA GLU A 166 16.03 -0.91 -0.05
C GLU A 166 14.96 -1.67 -0.84
N ASN A 167 13.79 -1.93 -0.25
CA ASN A 167 12.65 -2.52 -0.96
C ASN A 167 12.23 -1.66 -2.15
N MET A 168 12.14 -0.34 -1.98
CA MET A 168 11.86 0.62 -3.06
C MET A 168 12.90 0.51 -4.18
N ARG A 169 14.20 0.49 -3.83
CA ARG A 169 15.31 0.40 -4.78
C ARG A 169 15.25 -0.89 -5.59
N ILE A 170 15.02 -2.03 -4.93
CA ILE A 170 14.94 -3.33 -5.57
C ILE A 170 13.70 -3.42 -6.47
N ALA A 171 12.54 -2.96 -5.99
CA ALA A 171 11.33 -2.90 -6.82
C ALA A 171 11.56 -2.04 -8.07
N LYS A 172 12.15 -0.85 -7.92
CA LYS A 172 12.46 0.02 -9.07
C LYS A 172 13.42 -0.61 -10.06
N LYS A 173 14.41 -1.38 -9.58
CA LYS A 173 15.34 -2.10 -10.44
C LYS A 173 14.68 -3.27 -11.16
N ALA A 174 13.76 -3.97 -10.49
CA ALA A 174 13.03 -5.10 -11.06
C ALA A 174 11.98 -4.67 -12.11
N PHE A 175 11.42 -3.47 -11.96
CA PHE A 175 10.38 -2.91 -12.84
C PHE A 175 10.83 -1.59 -13.49
N PRO A 176 11.74 -1.63 -14.48
CA PRO A 176 12.17 -0.43 -15.18
C PRO A 176 11.07 0.18 -16.08
N LYS A 177 10.09 -0.61 -16.55
CA LYS A 177 9.04 -0.16 -17.47
C LYS A 177 7.70 0.11 -16.77
N SER A 178 7.30 -0.76 -15.86
CA SER A 178 6.07 -0.59 -15.08
C SER A 178 6.24 0.47 -13.98
N VAL A 179 5.13 1.11 -13.59
CA VAL A 179 5.15 2.07 -12.48
C VAL A 179 5.43 1.34 -11.16
N VAL A 180 6.28 1.91 -10.31
CA VAL A 180 6.54 1.41 -8.96
C VAL A 180 6.11 2.47 -7.96
N ILE A 181 5.22 2.12 -7.04
CA ILE A 181 4.76 3.00 -5.95
C ILE A 181 5.07 2.39 -4.58
N GLN A 182 5.61 3.19 -3.67
CA GLN A 182 5.63 2.86 -2.25
C GLN A 182 4.52 3.64 -1.54
N TYR A 183 3.62 2.95 -0.84
CA TYR A 183 2.70 3.63 0.06
C TYR A 183 3.48 4.11 1.30
N ILE A 184 3.50 5.42 1.51
CA ILE A 184 4.15 6.08 2.65
C ILE A 184 3.07 6.86 3.38
N ASN A 185 2.68 6.37 4.54
CA ASN A 185 1.78 7.05 5.47
C ASN A 185 2.57 7.42 6.73
N PHE A 186 2.19 6.90 7.89
CA PHE A 186 2.87 7.16 9.15
C PHE A 186 4.10 6.26 9.28
N MET A 187 5.23 6.83 9.69
CA MET A 187 6.42 6.05 10.06
C MET A 187 6.37 5.70 11.55
N PRO A 188 6.74 4.48 11.96
CA PRO A 188 6.88 4.17 13.39
C PRO A 188 7.98 5.05 14.01
N GLY A 189 7.72 5.55 15.22
CA GLY A 189 8.66 6.42 15.95
C GLY A 189 8.73 7.84 15.42
N GLU A 190 7.73 8.31 14.68
CA GLU A 190 7.63 9.68 14.18
C GLU A 190 6.16 10.11 14.12
N TRP A 191 5.87 11.35 14.52
CA TRP A 191 4.53 11.93 14.40
C TRP A 191 4.59 13.40 14.00
N LEU A 192 4.52 13.65 12.69
CA LEU A 192 4.60 15.01 12.16
C LEU A 192 3.39 15.88 12.52
N PRO A 193 3.59 17.19 12.73
CA PRO A 193 4.87 17.90 12.76
C PRO A 193 5.54 17.91 14.15
N TYR A 194 4.94 17.27 15.15
CA TYR A 194 5.29 17.47 16.56
C TYR A 194 6.52 16.67 17.01
N ASP A 195 6.78 15.52 16.38
CA ASP A 195 7.93 14.66 16.63
C ASP A 195 8.52 14.24 15.28
N ASP A 196 9.40 15.08 14.72
CA ASP A 196 10.01 14.92 13.39
C ASP A 196 11.43 14.36 13.52
N HIS A 197 11.60 13.07 13.20
CA HIS A 197 12.89 12.36 13.17
C HIS A 197 13.45 12.24 11.75
N PHE A 198 12.89 13.00 10.80
CA PHE A 198 13.21 12.99 9.38
C PHE A 198 12.97 11.66 8.65
N TYR A 199 12.24 10.70 9.22
CA TYR A 199 12.01 9.39 8.61
C TYR A 199 11.12 9.48 7.39
N THR A 200 9.92 10.05 7.53
CA THR A 200 8.98 10.23 6.42
C THR A 200 9.59 11.11 5.34
N ARG A 201 10.22 12.23 5.73
CA ARG A 201 10.90 13.15 4.81
C ARG A 201 11.99 12.47 3.99
N ASP A 202 12.84 11.65 4.63
CA ASP A 202 13.92 10.92 3.95
C ASP A 202 13.36 9.91 2.94
N LEU A 203 12.26 9.21 3.24
CA LEU A 203 11.62 8.29 2.29
C LEU A 203 11.11 9.02 1.04
N PHE A 204 10.41 10.14 1.19
CA PHE A 204 9.93 10.93 0.04
C PHE A 204 11.09 11.56 -0.75
N ALA A 205 12.13 12.05 -0.08
CA ALA A 205 13.33 12.57 -0.75
C ALA A 205 14.04 11.47 -1.55
N TYR A 206 14.17 10.28 -0.97
CA TYR A 206 14.73 9.11 -1.64
C TYR A 206 13.89 8.70 -2.86
N ALA A 207 12.56 8.67 -2.73
CA ALA A 207 11.65 8.33 -3.83
C ALA A 207 11.82 9.29 -5.03
N LYS A 208 11.80 10.60 -4.77
CA LYS A 208 12.02 11.63 -5.81
C LYS A 208 13.38 11.48 -6.49
N LYS A 209 14.46 11.33 -5.70
CA LYS A 209 15.82 11.17 -6.23
C LYS A 209 15.94 9.96 -7.16
N ASN A 210 15.24 8.86 -6.84
CA ASN A 210 15.35 7.59 -7.56
C ASN A 210 14.19 7.34 -8.56
N LYS A 211 13.33 8.34 -8.81
CA LYS A 211 12.17 8.25 -9.72
C LYS A 211 11.25 7.06 -9.38
N ILE A 212 10.96 6.90 -8.10
CA ILE A 212 10.05 5.89 -7.55
C ILE A 212 8.78 6.63 -7.15
N GLY A 213 7.62 6.12 -7.56
CA GLY A 213 6.35 6.72 -7.20
C GLY A 213 6.02 6.57 -5.71
N VAL A 214 5.12 7.40 -5.23
CA VAL A 214 4.71 7.45 -3.83
C VAL A 214 3.20 7.51 -3.69
N GLY A 215 2.68 7.10 -2.54
CA GLY A 215 1.24 6.95 -2.37
C GLY A 215 0.81 6.74 -0.94
N GLY A 216 -0.45 6.34 -0.76
CA GLY A 216 -1.01 6.03 0.55
C GLY A 216 -2.21 5.08 0.46
N PRO A 217 -2.54 4.41 1.57
CA PRO A 217 -3.65 3.46 1.62
C PRO A 217 -5.03 4.13 1.72
N ASP A 218 -5.10 5.38 2.17
CA ASP A 218 -6.36 6.08 2.47
C ASP A 218 -6.44 7.47 1.87
N LEU A 219 -7.65 7.86 1.46
CA LEU A 219 -7.98 9.21 1.01
C LEU A 219 -9.05 9.87 1.92
N PHE A 220 -8.63 10.31 3.10
CA PHE A 220 -9.46 11.14 3.97
C PHE A 220 -9.31 12.64 3.64
N VAL A 221 -10.35 13.26 3.10
CA VAL A 221 -10.36 14.68 2.69
C VAL A 221 -10.08 15.60 3.89
N TYR A 222 -9.00 16.37 3.83
CA TYR A 222 -8.54 17.31 4.86
C TYR A 222 -8.36 16.76 6.28
N LYS A 223 -8.27 15.44 6.48
CA LYS A 223 -8.05 14.85 7.81
C LYS A 223 -6.67 15.26 8.34
N LYS A 224 -6.64 15.88 9.52
CA LYS A 224 -5.46 16.53 10.09
C LYS A 224 -4.22 15.62 10.07
N GLY A 225 -4.35 14.37 10.50
CA GLY A 225 -3.22 13.43 10.54
C GLY A 225 -2.56 13.22 9.17
N GLN A 226 -3.34 13.04 8.11
CA GLN A 226 -2.82 12.86 6.75
C GLN A 226 -2.25 14.17 6.18
N MET A 227 -2.94 15.29 6.43
CA MET A 227 -2.52 16.63 5.98
C MET A 227 -1.16 17.04 6.57
N ASP A 228 -0.95 16.74 7.85
CA ASP A 228 0.27 17.04 8.60
C ASP A 228 1.41 16.06 8.29
N ASN A 229 1.09 14.92 7.68
CA ASN A 229 2.01 13.82 7.46
C ASN A 229 2.18 13.53 5.96
N SER A 230 1.64 12.43 5.42
CA SER A 230 1.96 11.99 4.06
C SER A 230 1.48 12.92 2.94
N TYR A 231 0.34 13.63 3.10
CA TYR A 231 -0.25 14.38 1.99
C TYR A 231 0.56 15.58 1.54
N VAL A 232 1.21 16.30 2.46
CA VAL A 232 2.08 17.43 2.08
C VAL A 232 3.20 16.95 1.16
N PHE A 233 3.80 15.79 1.48
CA PHE A 233 4.88 15.23 0.67
C PHE A 233 4.40 14.59 -0.64
N ILE A 234 3.24 13.91 -0.64
CA ILE A 234 2.64 13.38 -1.87
C ILE A 234 2.34 14.51 -2.84
N LYS A 235 1.76 15.62 -2.36
CA LYS A 235 1.50 16.82 -3.16
C LYS A 235 2.79 17.42 -3.72
N ASP A 236 3.85 17.48 -2.93
CA ASP A 236 5.18 17.94 -3.38
C ASP A 236 5.84 17.02 -4.43
N CYS A 237 5.32 15.81 -4.62
CA CYS A 237 5.78 14.86 -5.63
C CYS A 237 4.98 14.94 -6.94
N ALA A 238 3.86 15.66 -6.96
CA ALA A 238 3.00 15.78 -8.12
C ALA A 238 3.75 16.32 -9.34
N ASN A 239 3.53 15.70 -10.50
CA ASN A 239 4.21 16.01 -11.78
C ASN A 239 5.75 15.80 -11.78
N ILE A 240 6.33 15.23 -10.71
CA ILE A 240 7.76 14.91 -10.62
C ILE A 240 7.98 13.40 -10.70
N ILE A 241 7.19 12.65 -9.93
CA ILE A 241 7.16 11.18 -9.90
C ILE A 241 5.70 10.70 -9.85
N PRO A 242 5.41 9.44 -10.21
CA PRO A 242 4.05 8.91 -10.12
C PRO A 242 3.49 8.99 -8.69
N THR A 243 2.24 9.44 -8.56
CA THR A 243 1.53 9.49 -7.28
C THR A 243 0.24 8.67 -7.33
N GLY A 244 -0.07 7.94 -6.26
CA GLY A 244 -1.28 7.11 -6.23
C GLY A 244 -1.80 6.83 -4.83
N ILE A 245 -3.10 7.02 -4.60
CA ILE A 245 -3.73 6.75 -3.31
C ILE A 245 -4.93 5.82 -3.49
N ALA A 246 -5.12 4.92 -2.53
CA ALA A 246 -6.32 4.10 -2.45
C ALA A 246 -7.44 4.80 -1.66
N ILE A 247 -8.67 4.56 -2.07
CA ILE A 247 -9.88 4.92 -1.34
C ILE A 247 -10.37 3.60 -0.74
N GLN A 248 -10.26 3.46 0.57
CA GLN A 248 -10.54 2.24 1.33
C GLN A 248 -11.81 2.35 2.17
N GLU A 249 -12.14 1.25 2.84
CA GLU A 249 -13.30 1.16 3.72
C GLU A 249 -13.31 2.30 4.76
N GLY A 250 -14.46 2.95 4.92
CA GLY A 250 -14.62 4.08 5.85
C GLY A 250 -14.14 5.44 5.31
N ASN A 251 -13.50 5.51 4.12
CA ASN A 251 -13.19 6.80 3.50
C ASN A 251 -14.47 7.56 3.06
N TYR A 252 -15.52 6.85 2.65
CA TYR A 252 -16.79 7.46 2.22
C TYR A 252 -17.61 8.05 3.38
N GLU A 253 -17.39 7.56 4.60
CA GLU A 253 -18.08 8.02 5.82
C GLU A 253 -17.40 9.23 6.47
N HIS A 254 -16.23 9.62 5.97
CA HIS A 254 -15.44 10.68 6.56
C HIS A 254 -16.17 12.02 6.55
N VAL A 255 -16.13 12.71 7.68
CA VAL A 255 -16.64 14.08 7.79
C VAL A 255 -15.52 15.05 7.42
N ASN A 256 -15.72 15.81 6.35
CA ASN A 256 -14.78 16.85 5.95
C ASN A 256 -14.72 17.92 7.06
N PRO A 257 -13.56 18.10 7.73
CA PRO A 257 -13.45 19.01 8.87
C PRO A 257 -13.63 20.48 8.49
N GLN A 258 -13.52 20.84 7.21
CA GLN A 258 -13.72 22.22 6.75
C GLN A 258 -15.19 22.57 6.55
N THR A 259 -16.05 21.58 6.24
CA THR A 259 -17.48 21.81 5.96
C THR A 259 -18.40 21.26 7.05
N GLY A 260 -17.88 20.37 7.92
CA GLY A 260 -18.67 19.65 8.92
C GLY A 260 -19.64 18.63 8.32
N LYS A 261 -19.51 18.28 7.04
CA LYS A 261 -20.39 17.35 6.32
C LYS A 261 -19.62 16.10 5.90
N GLN A 262 -20.32 14.98 5.81
CA GLN A 262 -19.80 13.77 5.17
C GLN A 262 -19.35 14.10 3.73
N VAL A 263 -18.22 13.54 3.32
CA VAL A 263 -17.68 13.72 1.97
C VAL A 263 -18.57 13.08 0.91
N SER A 264 -18.73 13.75 -0.22
CA SER A 264 -19.28 13.12 -1.43
C SER A 264 -18.18 12.48 -2.28
N ILE A 265 -18.54 11.59 -3.20
CA ILE A 265 -17.59 11.05 -4.20
C ILE A 265 -16.92 12.17 -5.01
N SER A 266 -17.66 13.25 -5.29
CA SER A 266 -17.12 14.43 -5.96
C SER A 266 -16.08 15.16 -5.11
N ASP A 267 -16.26 15.25 -3.79
CA ASP A 267 -15.28 15.86 -2.88
C ASP A 267 -13.99 15.04 -2.85
N ILE A 268 -14.11 13.71 -2.73
CA ILE A 268 -12.97 12.77 -2.77
C ILE A 268 -12.20 12.93 -4.09
N TYR A 269 -12.92 12.89 -5.22
CA TYR A 269 -12.30 13.01 -6.54
C TYR A 269 -11.64 14.36 -6.77
N SER A 270 -12.30 15.46 -6.40
CA SER A 270 -11.74 16.81 -6.56
C SER A 270 -10.53 17.03 -5.66
N PHE A 271 -10.58 16.54 -4.41
CA PHE A 271 -9.42 16.60 -3.51
C PHE A 271 -8.22 15.81 -4.07
N ALA A 272 -8.46 14.60 -4.58
CA ALA A 272 -7.45 13.77 -5.22
C ALA A 272 -6.83 14.44 -6.45
N LYS A 273 -7.67 15.00 -7.34
CA LYS A 273 -7.27 15.57 -8.62
C LYS A 273 -6.66 16.96 -8.48
N ASP A 274 -7.30 17.85 -7.73
CA ASP A 274 -6.98 19.27 -7.75
C ASP A 274 -6.01 19.64 -6.62
N TYR A 275 -6.23 19.10 -5.42
CA TYR A 275 -5.35 19.38 -4.27
C TYR A 275 -4.09 18.50 -4.29
N LEU A 276 -4.27 17.16 -4.36
CA LEU A 276 -3.15 16.20 -4.33
C LEU A 276 -2.50 15.97 -5.70
N LYS A 277 -3.23 16.21 -6.80
CA LYS A 277 -2.74 16.02 -8.19
C LYS A 277 -2.23 14.61 -8.45
N LEU A 278 -3.03 13.62 -8.05
CA LEU A 278 -2.70 12.21 -8.16
C LEU A 278 -2.71 11.71 -9.61
N ASN A 279 -1.81 10.78 -9.94
CA ASN A 279 -1.86 10.05 -11.21
C ASN A 279 -2.78 8.81 -11.14
N TYR A 280 -2.89 8.20 -9.96
CA TYR A 280 -3.67 7.00 -9.71
C TYR A 280 -4.66 7.20 -8.54
N LEU A 281 -5.90 6.79 -8.75
CA LEU A 281 -6.89 6.60 -7.69
C LEU A 281 -7.34 5.14 -7.70
N PHE A 282 -7.18 4.45 -6.57
CA PHE A 282 -7.59 3.04 -6.42
C PHE A 282 -8.85 2.95 -5.56
N TRP A 283 -10.03 3.00 -6.19
CA TRP A 283 -11.30 2.91 -5.48
C TRP A 283 -11.57 1.49 -4.99
N CYS A 284 -11.85 1.31 -3.69
CA CYS A 284 -12.40 0.08 -3.17
C CYS A 284 -13.87 -0.09 -3.60
N THR A 285 -14.40 -1.27 -3.34
CA THR A 285 -15.75 -1.67 -3.74
C THR A 285 -16.71 -1.76 -2.56
N GLU A 286 -16.57 -0.89 -1.56
CA GLU A 286 -17.43 -0.85 -0.37
C GLU A 286 -18.88 -0.53 -0.76
N GLU A 287 -19.82 -1.41 -0.39
CA GLU A 287 -21.25 -1.20 -0.64
C GLU A 287 -21.92 -0.52 0.58
N PRO A 288 -22.95 0.33 0.37
CA PRO A 288 -23.61 0.60 -0.91
C PRO A 288 -22.89 1.63 -1.80
N TYR A 289 -21.90 2.37 -1.26
CA TYR A 289 -21.26 3.51 -1.94
C TYR A 289 -20.77 3.19 -3.35
N TYR A 290 -20.14 2.03 -3.53
CA TYR A 290 -19.59 1.63 -4.81
C TYR A 290 -20.68 1.57 -5.90
N SER A 291 -21.77 0.84 -5.63
CA SER A 291 -22.87 0.70 -6.60
C SER A 291 -23.73 1.95 -6.73
N SER A 292 -24.04 2.63 -5.62
CA SER A 292 -24.99 3.76 -5.61
C SER A 292 -24.38 5.10 -5.99
N GLU A 293 -23.08 5.30 -5.78
CA GLU A 293 -22.46 6.63 -5.91
C GLU A 293 -21.19 6.62 -6.76
N VAL A 294 -20.25 5.71 -6.52
CA VAL A 294 -18.96 5.66 -7.25
C VAL A 294 -19.18 5.33 -8.72
N LEU A 295 -19.87 4.23 -9.03
CA LEU A 295 -20.09 3.83 -10.43
C LEU A 295 -20.90 4.88 -11.22
N PRO A 296 -22.00 5.47 -10.70
CA PRO A 296 -22.67 6.59 -11.36
C PRO A 296 -21.77 7.80 -11.56
N PHE A 297 -20.99 8.21 -10.55
CA PHE A 297 -20.09 9.36 -10.64
C PHE A 297 -19.01 9.14 -11.71
N LEU A 298 -18.36 7.97 -11.74
CA LEU A 298 -17.29 7.70 -12.71
C LEU A 298 -17.78 7.73 -14.17
N LYS A 299 -19.07 7.47 -14.43
CA LYS A 299 -19.66 7.62 -15.78
C LYS A 299 -19.73 9.08 -16.24
N THR A 300 -19.78 10.05 -15.31
CA THR A 300 -19.89 11.48 -15.63
C THR A 300 -18.54 12.17 -15.76
N VAL A 301 -17.46 11.54 -15.26
CA VAL A 301 -16.11 12.09 -15.38
C VAL A 301 -15.63 12.05 -16.83
N ASN A 302 -15.33 13.21 -17.39
CA ASN A 302 -14.65 13.33 -18.68
C ASN A 302 -13.14 13.09 -18.48
N ASN A 303 -12.54 12.25 -19.33
CA ASN A 303 -11.08 12.05 -19.37
C ASN A 303 -10.39 13.24 -20.01
#